data_AF-A0AB37GJN7-F1
#
_entry.id   AF-A0AB37GJN7-F1
#
_cell.length_a   1.000
_cell.length_b   1.000
_cell.length_c   1.000
_cell.angle_alpha   90.00
_cell.angle_beta   90.00
_cell.angle_gamma   90.00
#
_symmetry.space_group_name_H-M   'P 1'
#
loop_
_entity.id
_entity.type
_entity.pdbx_description
1 polymer ?
#
loop_
_entity_poly.entity_id
_entity_poly.type
_entity_poly.pdbx_seq_one_letter_code
_entity_poly.pdbx_strand_id
1 'polypeptide(L)'
;MQEQIRTTDQVVRPAGKELVTVDGGVVGSPLLVSVSGLRDGTLLDVARFVAAMEQRGITPSLLVAPHAGKNWSLREAPAVLDWLRRRSDDGIEIVLAGFDQSVRGRGAEFASLSEHEARLRLTAATRQMRAMGFETDVFAPPKWTMSPETMNVLPELGFRVAADRNGVRDLTTGAVDPTRVLAIGEGFGGAGWWRRAVRSSVQRSLEKGRAVRISVNASKLREHKLRQDVVGIIDQAVDGGAQPVNHSSVPLGRELFEGMEQVG
;
A
#
# COMPACT_ATOMS: atom_id res chain seq x y z
N MET A 1 33.25 50.22 27.01
CA MET A 1 32.76 50.44 25.64
C MET A 1 33.34 49.30 24.82
N GLN A 2 32.71 48.12 24.77
CA GLN A 2 31.55 47.76 23.92
C GLN A 2 31.85 48.03 22.44
N GLU A 3 31.67 47.11 21.49
CA GLU A 3 30.61 46.11 21.39
C GLU A 3 30.98 45.03 20.36
N GLN A 4 30.42 43.84 20.57
CA GLN A 4 30.45 42.68 19.66
C GLN A 4 29.51 42.90 18.48
N ILE A 5 29.86 42.40 17.29
CA ILE A 5 28.86 41.92 16.33
C ILE A 5 29.28 40.53 15.85
N ARG A 6 28.64 39.54 16.48
CA ARG A 6 28.41 38.21 15.90
C ARG A 6 27.47 38.39 14.71
N THR A 7 27.72 37.70 13.61
CA THR A 7 26.63 37.17 12.79
C THR A 7 27.00 35.76 12.42
N THR A 8 26.29 34.85 13.07
CA THR A 8 26.33 33.41 12.90
C THR A 8 25.46 33.07 11.71
N ASP A 9 26.06 32.67 10.60
CA ASP A 9 25.33 32.04 9.50
C ASP A 9 25.08 30.58 9.87
N GLN A 10 24.05 30.36 10.70
CA GLN A 10 23.53 29.02 10.98
C GLN A 10 22.60 28.62 9.84
N VAL A 11 23.17 27.96 8.83
CA VAL A 11 22.40 27.13 7.91
C VAL A 11 21.88 25.94 8.70
N VAL A 12 20.63 26.04 9.18
CA VAL A 12 19.91 24.92 9.78
C VAL A 12 19.62 23.92 8.66
N ARG A 13 20.45 22.86 8.59
CA ARG A 13 20.19 21.69 7.76
C ARG A 13 19.07 20.86 8.40
N PRO A 14 17.96 20.52 7.72
CA PRO A 14 17.13 19.42 8.17
C PRO A 14 17.87 18.10 7.91
N ALA A 15 18.06 17.35 8.98
CA ALA A 15 18.61 16.00 8.96
C ALA A 15 17.54 15.01 8.48
N GLY A 16 17.48 14.81 7.16
CA GLY A 16 16.85 13.66 6.53
C GLY A 16 17.78 13.22 5.39
N LYS A 17 18.18 11.96 5.35
CA LYS A 17 19.01 11.46 4.24
C LYS A 17 18.17 11.49 2.97
N GLU A 18 18.46 12.42 2.07
CA GLU A 18 17.95 12.39 0.70
C GLU A 18 18.41 11.09 0.04
N LEU A 19 17.49 10.41 -0.64
CA LEU A 19 17.81 9.31 -1.53
C LEU A 19 18.22 9.93 -2.86
N VAL A 20 19.53 9.90 -3.15
CA VAL A 20 20.12 10.46 -4.37
C VAL A 20 20.31 9.32 -5.38
N THR A 21 19.77 9.46 -6.59
CA THR A 21 20.06 8.55 -7.72
C THR A 21 21.20 9.09 -8.60
N VAL A 22 21.69 8.23 -9.50
CA VAL A 22 22.85 8.44 -10.40
C VAL A 22 22.75 9.72 -11.26
N ASP A 23 21.54 10.25 -11.48
CA ASP A 23 21.29 11.47 -12.27
C ASP A 23 21.05 12.75 -11.43
N GLY A 24 21.29 12.72 -10.12
CA GLY A 24 21.28 13.93 -9.27
C GLY A 24 19.90 14.49 -8.92
N GLY A 25 18.81 13.75 -9.17
CA GLY A 25 17.48 14.10 -8.69
C GLY A 25 17.26 13.70 -7.23
N VAL A 26 16.71 14.60 -6.41
CA VAL A 26 16.22 14.26 -5.06
C VAL A 26 14.94 13.44 -5.21
N VAL A 27 14.99 12.13 -4.91
CA VAL A 27 13.80 11.30 -4.90
C VAL A 27 13.12 11.44 -3.55
N GLY A 28 11.93 12.05 -3.52
CA GLY A 28 11.12 12.13 -2.32
C GLY A 28 10.71 10.74 -1.80
N SER A 29 10.44 10.62 -0.50
CA SER A 29 9.99 9.38 0.13
C SER A 29 8.83 8.72 -0.64
N PRO A 30 8.92 7.45 -1.08
CA PRO A 30 7.81 6.80 -1.76
C PRO A 30 6.55 6.76 -0.90
N LEU A 31 5.40 7.14 -1.44
CA LEU A 31 4.09 7.12 -0.79
C LEU A 31 3.17 6.14 -1.49
N LEU A 32 2.86 5.04 -0.81
CA LEU A 32 1.89 4.05 -1.28
C LEU A 32 0.58 4.29 -0.54
N VAL A 33 -0.49 4.54 -1.29
CA VAL A 33 -1.85 4.66 -0.75
C VAL A 33 -2.70 3.56 -1.35
N SER A 34 -3.42 2.83 -0.50
CA SER A 34 -4.27 1.74 -0.96
C SER A 34 -5.60 1.66 -0.23
N VAL A 35 -6.60 1.09 -0.91
CA VAL A 35 -7.95 0.91 -0.38
C VAL A 35 -8.38 -0.53 -0.53
N SER A 36 -8.84 -1.13 0.57
CA SER A 36 -9.41 -2.47 0.58
C SER A 36 -10.90 -2.47 0.88
N GLY A 37 -11.56 -3.61 0.72
CA GLY A 37 -12.96 -3.76 1.11
C GLY A 37 -13.94 -3.05 0.17
N LEU A 38 -13.56 -2.89 -1.10
CA LEU A 38 -14.46 -2.50 -2.18
C LEU A 38 -15.60 -3.53 -2.30
N ARG A 39 -16.83 -3.07 -2.07
CA ARG A 39 -18.08 -3.84 -2.11
C ARG A 39 -19.23 -2.95 -2.59
N ASP A 40 -20.40 -3.50 -2.88
CA ASP A 40 -21.59 -2.72 -3.26
C ASP A 40 -21.89 -1.61 -2.24
N GLY A 41 -21.89 -1.97 -0.95
CA GLY A 41 -22.18 -1.03 0.13
C GLY A 41 -21.08 0.03 0.37
N THR A 42 -19.88 -0.14 -0.17
CA THR A 42 -18.75 0.78 0.03
C THR A 42 -18.30 1.47 -1.26
N LEU A 43 -18.86 1.11 -2.41
CA LEU A 43 -18.46 1.62 -3.73
C LEU A 43 -18.43 3.15 -3.79
N LEU A 44 -19.49 3.82 -3.31
CA LEU A 44 -19.56 5.27 -3.30
C LEU A 44 -18.47 5.92 -2.43
N ASP A 45 -18.17 5.31 -1.28
CA ASP A 45 -17.16 5.81 -0.35
C ASP A 45 -15.75 5.64 -0.92
N VAL A 46 -15.49 4.50 -1.59
CA VAL A 46 -14.24 4.26 -2.32
C VAL A 46 -14.11 5.27 -3.48
N ALA A 47 -15.12 5.42 -4.32
CA ALA A 47 -15.08 6.34 -5.45
C ALA A 47 -14.80 7.79 -5.03
N ARG A 48 -15.42 8.25 -3.94
CA ARG A 48 -15.14 9.58 -3.36
C ARG A 48 -13.72 9.71 -2.83
N PHE A 49 -13.21 8.66 -2.19
CA PHE A 49 -11.85 8.66 -1.67
C PHE A 49 -10.82 8.66 -2.81
N VAL A 50 -11.01 7.82 -3.84
CA VAL A 50 -10.18 7.81 -5.05
C VAL A 50 -10.15 9.20 -5.70
N ALA A 51 -11.31 9.82 -5.93
CA ALA A 51 -11.37 11.17 -6.49
C ALA A 51 -10.65 12.21 -5.61
N ALA A 52 -10.73 12.10 -4.29
CA ALA A 52 -9.98 12.97 -3.37
C ALA A 52 -8.47 12.74 -3.45
N MET A 53 -8.02 11.51 -3.70
CA MET A 53 -6.60 11.19 -3.93
C MET A 53 -6.11 11.69 -5.28
N GLU A 54 -6.92 11.56 -6.34
CA GLU A 54 -6.61 12.06 -7.69
C GLU A 54 -6.40 13.58 -7.67
N GLN A 55 -7.19 14.33 -6.88
CA GLN A 55 -6.97 15.77 -6.65
C GLN A 55 -5.62 16.12 -6.01
N ARG A 56 -4.94 15.14 -5.42
CA ARG A 56 -3.60 15.26 -4.80
C ARG A 56 -2.49 14.66 -5.68
N GLY A 57 -2.82 14.27 -6.92
CA GLY A 57 -1.89 13.58 -7.81
C GLY A 57 -1.59 12.14 -7.38
N ILE A 58 -2.46 11.53 -6.56
CA ILE A 58 -2.32 10.15 -6.10
C ILE A 58 -3.35 9.28 -6.80
N THR A 59 -2.89 8.22 -7.48
CA THR A 59 -3.74 7.12 -7.94
C THR A 59 -3.58 5.96 -6.95
N PRO A 60 -4.52 5.77 -5.99
CA PRO A 60 -4.36 4.74 -4.97
C PRO A 60 -4.57 3.33 -5.54
N SER A 61 -3.84 2.34 -5.06
CA SER A 61 -4.07 0.93 -5.43
C SER A 61 -5.37 0.41 -4.83
N LEU A 62 -6.10 -0.40 -5.59
CA LEU A 62 -7.31 -1.09 -5.13
C LEU A 62 -6.98 -2.54 -4.76
N LEU A 63 -7.15 -2.89 -3.49
CA LEU A 63 -7.04 -4.26 -2.99
C LEU A 63 -8.36 -5.00 -3.24
N VAL A 64 -8.37 -5.83 -4.27
CA VAL A 64 -9.57 -6.48 -4.80
C VAL A 64 -9.57 -7.97 -4.46
N ALA A 65 -10.57 -8.39 -3.71
CA ALA A 65 -10.83 -9.79 -3.41
C ALA A 65 -11.98 -10.29 -4.30
N PRO A 66 -11.81 -11.35 -5.12
CA PRO A 66 -12.91 -11.88 -5.92
C PRO A 66 -14.01 -12.49 -5.04
N HIS A 67 -13.65 -13.02 -3.86
CA HIS A 67 -14.56 -13.47 -2.80
C HIS A 67 -14.03 -13.05 -1.44
N ALA A 68 -14.92 -12.68 -0.51
CA ALA A 68 -14.51 -12.27 0.83
C ALA A 68 -15.62 -12.42 1.89
N GLY A 69 -15.50 -13.46 2.71
CA GLY A 69 -16.55 -13.83 3.68
C GLY A 69 -17.70 -14.56 2.99
N LYS A 70 -18.74 -14.94 3.75
CA LYS A 70 -19.80 -15.82 3.24
C LYS A 70 -20.70 -15.22 2.15
N ASN A 71 -20.81 -13.89 2.10
CA ASN A 71 -21.87 -13.21 1.34
C ASN A 71 -21.30 -12.18 0.34
N TRP A 72 -20.10 -12.40 -0.18
CA TRP A 72 -19.52 -11.47 -1.15
C TRP A 72 -18.81 -12.20 -2.27
N SER A 73 -19.27 -11.92 -3.48
CA SER A 73 -18.64 -12.28 -4.74
C SER A 73 -18.57 -11.03 -5.61
N LEU A 74 -17.39 -10.70 -6.12
CA LEU A 74 -17.23 -9.60 -7.08
C LEU A 74 -18.03 -9.88 -8.37
N ARG A 75 -18.18 -11.15 -8.75
CA ARG A 75 -18.93 -11.56 -9.94
C ARG A 75 -20.41 -11.16 -9.86
N GLU A 76 -20.97 -11.14 -8.66
CA GLU A 76 -22.39 -10.85 -8.39
C GLU A 76 -22.65 -9.35 -8.17
N ALA A 77 -21.62 -8.51 -8.32
CA ALA A 77 -21.65 -7.08 -8.05
C ALA A 77 -21.42 -6.25 -9.32
N PRO A 78 -22.40 -6.15 -10.24
CA PRO A 78 -22.21 -5.53 -11.56
C PRO A 78 -21.79 -4.05 -11.48
N ALA A 79 -22.34 -3.29 -10.53
CA ALA A 79 -21.96 -1.89 -10.34
C ALA A 79 -20.49 -1.73 -9.92
N VAL A 80 -19.98 -2.63 -9.07
CA VAL A 80 -18.58 -2.65 -8.65
C VAL A 80 -17.69 -3.09 -9.80
N LEU A 81 -18.08 -4.12 -10.56
CA LEU A 81 -17.34 -4.58 -11.74
C LEU A 81 -17.19 -3.48 -12.78
N ASP A 82 -18.28 -2.80 -13.15
CA ASP A 82 -18.25 -1.75 -14.17
C ASP A 82 -17.42 -0.55 -13.73
N TRP A 83 -17.48 -0.20 -12.43
CA TRP A 83 -16.62 0.85 -11.89
C TRP A 83 -15.15 0.42 -11.88
N LEU A 84 -14.85 -0.81 -11.46
CA LEU A 84 -13.47 -1.33 -11.41
C LEU A 84 -12.86 -1.44 -12.81
N ARG A 85 -13.62 -1.85 -13.83
CA ARG A 85 -13.18 -1.87 -15.24
C ARG A 85 -12.78 -0.48 -15.72
N ARG A 86 -13.66 0.51 -15.58
CA ARG A 86 -13.35 1.90 -15.97
C ARG A 86 -12.08 2.40 -15.29
N ARG A 87 -11.93 2.14 -13.98
CA ARG A 87 -10.73 2.56 -13.25
C ARG A 87 -9.47 1.81 -13.68
N SER A 88 -9.59 0.54 -14.02
CA SER A 88 -8.50 -0.24 -14.61
C SER A 88 -8.08 0.34 -15.96
N ASP A 89 -9.03 0.73 -16.80
CA ASP A 89 -8.77 1.38 -18.10
C ASP A 89 -8.09 2.75 -17.90
N ASP A 90 -8.43 3.47 -16.82
CA ASP A 90 -7.79 4.72 -16.39
C ASP A 90 -6.40 4.50 -15.73
N GLY A 91 -5.94 3.26 -15.60
CA GLY A 91 -4.62 2.92 -15.08
C GLY A 91 -4.52 2.78 -13.55
N ILE A 92 -5.63 2.60 -12.84
CA ILE A 92 -5.57 2.29 -11.40
C ILE A 92 -4.90 0.93 -11.18
N GLU A 93 -3.99 0.84 -10.21
CA GLU A 93 -3.40 -0.45 -9.85
C GLU A 93 -4.43 -1.33 -9.14
N ILE A 94 -4.64 -2.53 -9.67
CA ILE A 94 -5.37 -3.60 -8.99
C ILE A 94 -4.36 -4.52 -8.31
N VAL A 95 -4.53 -4.72 -7.02
CA VAL A 95 -3.77 -5.69 -6.22
C VAL A 95 -4.71 -6.83 -5.85
N LEU A 96 -4.31 -8.08 -6.12
CA LEU A 96 -5.10 -9.22 -5.67
C LEU A 96 -5.06 -9.28 -4.14
N ALA A 97 -6.22 -9.08 -3.53
CA ALA A 97 -6.39 -9.10 -2.09
C ALA A 97 -6.97 -10.44 -1.62
N GLY A 98 -6.09 -11.40 -1.34
CA GLY A 98 -6.49 -12.72 -0.85
C GLY A 98 -7.34 -13.55 -1.81
N PHE A 99 -7.92 -14.60 -1.23
CA PHE A 99 -8.78 -15.61 -1.86
C PHE A 99 -9.81 -16.06 -0.83
N ASP A 100 -10.82 -16.82 -1.25
CA ASP A 100 -11.95 -17.23 -0.41
C ASP A 100 -11.52 -17.73 1.00
N GLN A 101 -12.21 -17.23 2.04
CA GLN A 101 -12.04 -17.75 3.38
C GLN A 101 -12.77 -19.09 3.44
N SER A 102 -12.01 -20.14 3.77
CA SER A 102 -12.55 -21.39 4.28
C SER A 102 -13.57 -21.15 5.38
N VAL A 103 -14.51 -22.09 5.45
CA VAL A 103 -15.63 -22.30 6.38
C VAL A 103 -15.39 -21.97 7.87
N ARG A 104 -14.14 -21.74 8.30
CA ARG A 104 -13.70 -21.55 9.70
C ARG A 104 -13.57 -20.09 10.18
N GLY A 105 -13.79 -19.11 9.31
CA GLY A 105 -14.15 -17.73 9.70
C GLY A 105 -13.10 -16.90 10.46
N ARG A 106 -11.83 -17.33 10.55
CA ARG A 106 -10.76 -16.55 11.19
C ARG A 106 -9.64 -16.29 10.19
N GLY A 107 -9.48 -15.03 9.76
CA GLY A 107 -8.38 -14.60 8.88
C GLY A 107 -6.95 -14.84 9.40
N ALA A 108 -6.77 -15.53 10.53
CA ALA A 108 -5.49 -16.07 11.00
C ALA A 108 -5.03 -17.29 10.20
N GLU A 109 -5.93 -17.98 9.49
CA GLU A 109 -5.55 -19.18 8.71
C GLU A 109 -4.58 -18.85 7.58
N PHE A 110 -4.64 -17.66 6.97
CA PHE A 110 -3.67 -17.20 5.96
C PHE A 110 -2.23 -17.17 6.49
N ALA A 111 -2.05 -16.98 7.80
CA ALA A 111 -0.75 -16.99 8.44
C ALA A 111 -0.19 -18.41 8.64
N SER A 112 -0.99 -19.45 8.39
CA SER A 112 -0.65 -20.85 8.66
C SER A 112 -1.10 -21.81 7.53
N LEU A 113 -1.33 -21.31 6.31
CA LEU A 113 -1.71 -22.17 5.18
C LEU A 113 -0.53 -23.00 4.72
N SER A 114 -0.80 -24.26 4.38
CA SER A 114 0.15 -25.09 3.64
C SER A 114 0.32 -24.57 2.21
N GLU A 115 1.44 -24.87 1.58
CA GLU A 115 1.71 -24.55 0.18
C GLU A 115 0.62 -25.10 -0.77
N HIS A 116 0.21 -26.35 -0.60
CA HIS A 116 -0.81 -26.97 -1.45
C HIS A 116 -2.14 -26.21 -1.38
N GLU A 117 -2.55 -25.83 -0.17
CA GLU A 117 -3.78 -25.08 0.04
C GLU A 117 -3.69 -23.64 -0.46
N ALA A 118 -2.58 -22.95 -0.20
CA ALA A 118 -2.33 -21.61 -0.72
C ALA A 118 -2.38 -21.61 -2.26
N ARG A 119 -1.72 -22.57 -2.91
CA ARG A 119 -1.71 -22.74 -4.36
C ARG A 119 -3.11 -22.93 -4.93
N LEU A 120 -3.90 -23.85 -4.37
CA LEU A 120 -5.28 -24.10 -4.83
C LEU A 120 -6.13 -22.83 -4.79
N ARG A 121 -6.08 -22.10 -3.67
CA ARG A 121 -6.94 -20.95 -3.47
C ARG A 121 -6.49 -19.72 -4.25
N LEU A 122 -5.18 -19.46 -4.35
CA LEU A 122 -4.63 -18.40 -5.20
C LEU A 122 -4.89 -18.68 -6.68
N THR A 123 -4.78 -19.93 -7.13
CA THR A 123 -5.12 -20.33 -8.50
C THR A 123 -6.60 -20.03 -8.77
N ALA A 124 -7.50 -20.40 -7.86
CA ALA A 124 -8.92 -20.14 -8.00
C ALA A 124 -9.22 -18.63 -8.08
N ALA A 125 -8.65 -17.82 -7.18
CA ALA A 125 -8.83 -16.38 -7.16
C ALA A 125 -8.29 -15.71 -8.44
N THR A 126 -7.10 -16.11 -8.89
CA THR A 126 -6.49 -15.59 -10.12
C THR A 126 -7.34 -15.93 -11.34
N ARG A 127 -7.84 -17.16 -11.45
CA ARG A 127 -8.74 -17.57 -12.54
C ARG A 127 -10.05 -16.79 -12.54
N GLN A 128 -10.61 -16.48 -11.37
CA GLN A 128 -11.82 -15.69 -11.25
C GLN A 128 -11.59 -14.23 -11.67
N MET A 129 -10.49 -13.61 -11.23
CA MET A 129 -10.11 -12.25 -11.65
C MET A 129 -9.94 -12.18 -13.17
N ARG A 130 -9.18 -13.12 -13.76
CA ARG A 130 -9.01 -13.21 -15.23
C ARG A 130 -10.34 -13.36 -15.95
N ALA A 131 -11.24 -14.21 -15.46
CA ALA A 131 -12.58 -14.39 -16.05
C ALA A 131 -13.46 -13.13 -15.97
N MET A 132 -13.15 -12.18 -15.06
CA MET A 132 -13.83 -10.89 -14.96
C MET A 132 -13.14 -9.78 -15.76
N GLY A 133 -12.00 -10.08 -16.39
CA GLY A 133 -11.21 -9.17 -17.21
C GLY A 133 -10.06 -8.46 -16.47
N PHE A 134 -9.68 -8.95 -15.29
CA PHE A 134 -8.63 -8.33 -14.48
C PHE A 134 -7.39 -9.23 -14.39
N GLU A 135 -6.24 -8.65 -14.71
CA GLU A 135 -4.93 -9.28 -14.50
C GLU A 135 -4.10 -8.43 -13.55
N THR A 136 -3.31 -9.08 -12.70
CA THR A 136 -2.38 -8.43 -11.78
C THR A 136 -1.28 -9.42 -11.39
N ASP A 137 -0.07 -8.91 -11.28
CA ASP A 137 1.12 -9.62 -10.77
C ASP A 137 1.45 -9.19 -9.33
N VAL A 138 0.56 -8.43 -8.68
CA VAL A 138 0.73 -7.91 -7.32
C VAL A 138 -0.24 -8.57 -6.36
N PHE A 139 0.28 -9.10 -5.25
CA PHE A 139 -0.51 -9.74 -4.21
C PHE A 139 -0.36 -9.05 -2.85
N ALA A 140 -1.48 -8.87 -2.14
CA ALA A 140 -1.50 -8.50 -0.73
C ALA A 140 -2.48 -9.41 0.04
N PRO A 141 -2.06 -10.08 1.12
CA PRO A 141 -2.95 -10.98 1.84
C PRO A 141 -3.94 -10.19 2.72
N PRO A 142 -5.11 -10.77 3.04
CA PRO A 142 -6.05 -10.17 3.98
C PRO A 142 -5.37 -9.88 5.32
N LYS A 143 -5.65 -8.70 5.89
CA LYS A 143 -5.02 -8.22 7.14
C LYS A 143 -3.49 -8.11 7.09
N TRP A 144 -2.91 -8.15 5.89
CA TRP A 144 -1.47 -8.01 5.66
C TRP A 144 -0.61 -9.13 6.26
N THR A 145 -1.18 -10.32 6.48
CA THR A 145 -0.44 -11.47 7.01
C THR A 145 -0.59 -12.68 6.10
N MET A 146 0.54 -13.28 5.72
CA MET A 146 0.60 -14.56 5.00
C MET A 146 1.66 -15.47 5.58
N SER A 147 1.51 -16.77 5.39
CA SER A 147 2.51 -17.77 5.75
C SER A 147 3.71 -17.74 4.79
N PRO A 148 4.91 -18.18 5.21
CA PRO A 148 6.04 -18.39 4.31
C PRO A 148 5.69 -19.29 3.12
N GLU A 149 4.87 -20.31 3.35
CA GLU A 149 4.40 -21.24 2.31
C GLU A 149 3.52 -20.52 1.29
N THR A 150 2.66 -19.59 1.72
CA THR A 150 1.90 -18.74 0.81
C THR A 150 2.82 -17.85 -0.01
N MET A 151 3.87 -17.29 0.60
CA MET A 151 4.87 -16.47 -0.11
C MET A 151 5.58 -17.28 -1.21
N ASN A 152 5.96 -18.53 -0.90
CA ASN A 152 6.73 -19.38 -1.81
C ASN A 152 5.96 -19.78 -3.09
N VAL A 153 4.62 -19.85 -3.03
CA VAL A 153 3.80 -20.24 -4.20
C VAL A 153 3.50 -19.08 -5.15
N LEU A 154 3.70 -17.83 -4.72
CA LEU A 154 3.34 -16.65 -5.51
C LEU A 154 4.06 -16.59 -6.87
N PRO A 155 5.38 -16.83 -6.98
CA PRO A 155 6.10 -16.78 -8.27
C PRO A 155 5.54 -17.77 -9.29
N GLU A 156 5.20 -18.99 -8.84
CA GLU A 156 4.68 -20.05 -9.69
C GLU A 156 3.30 -19.73 -10.27
N LEU A 157 2.57 -18.81 -9.65
CA LEU A 157 1.26 -18.34 -10.11
C LEU A 157 1.35 -17.04 -10.93
N GLY A 158 2.57 -16.55 -11.17
CA GLY A 158 2.84 -15.36 -11.98
C GLY A 158 2.80 -14.05 -11.19
N PHE A 159 2.84 -14.09 -9.86
CA PHE A 159 3.00 -12.86 -9.07
C PHE A 159 4.48 -12.45 -9.03
N ARG A 160 4.73 -11.19 -9.38
CA ARG A 160 6.03 -10.55 -9.26
C ARG A 160 6.19 -9.82 -7.94
N VAL A 161 5.12 -9.23 -7.40
CA VAL A 161 5.19 -8.43 -6.18
C VAL A 161 4.32 -9.01 -5.07
N ALA A 162 4.91 -9.12 -3.88
CA ALA A 162 4.21 -9.48 -2.65
C ALA A 162 4.30 -8.35 -1.62
N ALA A 163 3.15 -7.87 -1.15
CA ALA A 163 3.05 -6.81 -0.15
C ALA A 163 2.38 -7.33 1.12
N ASP A 164 3.10 -7.35 2.23
CA ASP A 164 2.58 -7.74 3.55
C ASP A 164 2.69 -6.59 4.56
N ARG A 165 2.46 -6.92 5.83
CA ARG A 165 2.50 -5.96 6.94
C ARG A 165 3.86 -5.28 7.08
N ASN A 166 4.93 -6.00 6.76
CA ASN A 166 6.30 -5.64 7.06
C ASN A 166 7.06 -5.12 5.84
N GLY A 167 6.59 -5.34 4.63
CA GLY A 167 7.27 -4.81 3.45
C GLY A 167 6.54 -5.05 2.13
N VAL A 168 7.18 -4.56 1.07
CA VAL A 168 6.90 -4.91 -0.32
C VAL A 168 8.14 -5.64 -0.86
N ARG A 169 7.92 -6.74 -1.56
CA ARG A 169 8.97 -7.61 -2.08
C ARG A 169 8.77 -7.84 -3.57
N ASP A 170 9.86 -7.68 -4.32
CA ASP A 170 9.95 -8.21 -5.68
C ASP A 170 10.41 -9.66 -5.57
N LEU A 171 9.56 -10.57 -6.03
CA LEU A 171 9.75 -12.01 -5.97
C LEU A 171 10.68 -12.53 -7.07
N THR A 172 10.90 -11.74 -8.12
CA THR A 172 11.83 -12.06 -9.21
C THR A 172 13.27 -11.72 -8.80
N THR A 173 13.49 -10.57 -8.18
CA THR A 173 14.83 -10.10 -7.79
C THR A 173 15.18 -10.40 -6.32
N GLY A 174 14.18 -10.66 -5.48
CA GLY A 174 14.33 -10.80 -4.04
C GLY A 174 14.46 -9.46 -3.29
N ALA A 175 14.42 -8.33 -4.00
CA ALA A 175 14.53 -7.00 -3.41
C ALA A 175 13.34 -6.68 -2.50
N VAL A 176 13.61 -5.90 -1.43
CA VAL A 176 12.61 -5.60 -0.39
C VAL A 176 12.69 -4.14 0.02
N ASP A 177 11.52 -3.50 0.09
CA ASP A 177 11.30 -2.33 0.94
C ASP A 177 10.69 -2.83 2.26
N PRO A 178 11.44 -2.80 3.38
CA PRO A 178 10.99 -3.28 4.68
C PRO A 178 10.11 -2.25 5.42
N THR A 179 9.47 -1.36 4.70
CA THR A 179 8.53 -0.38 5.26
C THR A 179 7.22 -1.07 5.64
N ARG A 180 6.84 -0.96 6.91
CA ARG A 180 5.55 -1.47 7.39
C ARG A 180 4.36 -0.69 6.83
N VAL A 181 3.25 -1.37 6.60
CA VAL A 181 1.98 -0.71 6.30
C VAL A 181 1.37 -0.07 7.55
N LEU A 182 0.85 1.15 7.38
CA LEU A 182 0.06 1.90 8.35
C LEU A 182 -1.43 1.70 8.00
N ALA A 183 -1.96 0.54 8.37
CA ALA A 183 -3.35 0.17 8.08
C ALA A 183 -4.37 0.82 9.03
N ILE A 184 -5.48 1.31 8.48
CA ILE A 184 -6.63 1.85 9.20
C ILE A 184 -7.86 1.01 8.84
N GLY A 185 -8.35 0.22 9.80
CA GLY A 185 -9.30 -0.87 9.54
C GLY A 185 -8.60 -2.21 9.27
N GLU A 186 -9.28 -3.19 8.66
CA GLU A 186 -8.69 -4.50 8.30
C GLU A 186 -8.21 -5.36 9.49
N GLY A 187 -8.85 -5.23 10.65
CA GLY A 187 -8.37 -5.86 11.90
C GLY A 187 -7.39 -4.97 12.68
N PHE A 188 -6.99 -3.83 12.12
CA PHE A 188 -6.34 -2.73 12.84
C PHE A 188 -7.40 -1.72 13.34
N GLY A 189 -6.99 -0.91 14.31
CA GLY A 189 -7.88 0.07 14.93
C GLY A 189 -8.36 1.16 13.97
N GLY A 190 -9.54 1.73 14.27
CA GLY A 190 -10.02 2.98 13.67
C GLY A 190 -10.04 4.14 14.66
N ALA A 191 -9.64 3.93 15.92
CA ALA A 191 -9.78 4.88 17.01
C ALA A 191 -8.88 6.12 16.84
N GLY A 192 -9.29 7.25 17.43
CA GLY A 192 -8.57 8.52 17.30
C GLY A 192 -7.12 8.48 17.81
N TRP A 193 -6.82 7.66 18.81
CA TRP A 193 -5.43 7.47 19.28
C TRP A 193 -4.58 6.71 18.24
N TRP A 194 -5.16 5.75 17.51
CA TRP A 194 -4.46 5.02 16.46
C TRP A 194 -4.13 5.94 15.28
N ARG A 195 -5.09 6.77 14.86
CA ARG A 195 -4.88 7.75 13.78
C ARG A 195 -3.79 8.76 14.13
N ARG A 196 -3.71 9.19 15.40
CA ARG A 196 -2.58 10.00 15.90
C ARG A 196 -1.25 9.25 15.81
N ALA A 197 -1.21 7.98 16.20
CA ALA A 197 -0.01 7.15 16.08
C ALA A 197 0.44 6.97 14.61
N VAL A 198 -0.52 6.79 13.69
CA VAL A 198 -0.28 6.74 12.24
C VAL A 198 0.34 8.05 11.77
N ARG A 199 -0.27 9.21 12.11
CA ARG A 199 0.26 10.54 11.78
C ARG A 199 1.71 10.72 12.25
N SER A 200 1.99 10.40 13.51
CA SER A 200 3.37 10.47 14.04
C SER A 200 4.32 9.50 13.34
N SER A 201 3.82 8.37 12.84
CA SER A 201 4.64 7.41 12.08
C SER A 201 4.96 7.92 10.68
N VAL A 202 4.03 8.61 10.02
CA VAL A 202 4.26 9.28 8.74
C VAL A 202 5.35 10.33 8.91
N GLN A 203 5.19 11.25 9.86
CA GLN A 203 6.19 12.29 10.14
C GLN A 203 7.60 11.71 10.34
N ARG A 204 7.75 10.69 11.21
CA ARG A 204 9.06 10.05 11.45
C ARG A 204 9.63 9.33 10.24
N SER A 205 8.79 8.90 9.30
CA SER A 205 9.24 8.23 8.07
C SER A 205 9.80 9.26 7.09
N LEU A 206 9.11 10.39 6.94
CA LEU A 206 9.55 11.53 6.12
C LEU A 206 10.88 12.11 6.65
N GLU A 207 10.98 12.35 7.96
CA GLU A 207 12.23 12.80 8.62
C GLU A 207 13.42 11.86 8.34
N LYS A 208 13.16 10.59 8.03
CA LYS A 208 14.19 9.57 7.76
C LYS A 208 14.37 9.27 6.28
N GLY A 209 13.67 9.95 5.37
CA GLY A 209 13.69 9.65 3.93
C GLY A 209 13.18 8.24 3.62
N ARG A 210 12.28 7.68 4.45
CA ARG A 210 11.73 6.33 4.28
C ARG A 210 10.39 6.39 3.58
N ALA A 211 10.03 5.30 2.90
CA ALA A 211 8.72 5.14 2.31
C ALA A 211 7.61 5.22 3.38
N VAL A 212 6.42 5.60 2.93
CA VAL A 212 5.19 5.66 3.72
C VAL A 212 4.16 4.79 3.02
N ARG A 213 3.67 3.77 3.71
CA ARG A 213 2.63 2.86 3.20
C ARG A 213 1.35 3.04 4.02
N ILE A 214 0.28 3.53 3.40
CA ILE A 214 -1.01 3.75 4.06
C ILE A 214 -2.06 2.86 3.37
N SER A 215 -2.78 2.07 4.17
CA SER A 215 -3.95 1.31 3.71
C SER A 215 -5.18 1.71 4.50
N VAL A 216 -6.31 1.89 3.83
CA VAL A 216 -7.59 2.15 4.48
C VAL A 216 -8.65 1.14 4.04
N ASN A 217 -9.36 0.55 5.00
CA ASN A 217 -10.52 -0.26 4.68
C ASN A 217 -11.73 0.64 4.34
N ALA A 218 -12.41 0.35 3.24
CA ALA A 218 -13.52 1.15 2.75
C ALA A 218 -14.69 1.27 3.73
N SER A 219 -14.91 0.27 4.61
CA SER A 219 -15.96 0.36 5.65
C SER A 219 -15.76 1.54 6.61
N LYS A 220 -14.53 2.05 6.71
CA LYS A 220 -14.17 3.20 7.56
C LYS A 220 -14.36 4.54 6.86
N LEU A 221 -14.41 4.57 5.53
CA LEU A 221 -14.49 5.81 4.76
C LEU A 221 -15.86 6.51 4.88
N ARG A 222 -16.91 5.79 5.32
CA ARG A 222 -18.22 6.39 5.65
C ARG A 222 -18.16 7.36 6.83
N GLU A 223 -17.29 7.08 7.79
CA GLU A 223 -17.14 7.89 9.00
C GLU A 223 -16.44 9.21 8.64
N HIS A 224 -17.19 10.31 8.55
CA HIS A 224 -16.69 11.61 8.07
C HIS A 224 -15.38 12.05 8.74
N LYS A 225 -15.34 12.02 10.07
CA LYS A 225 -14.16 12.41 10.85
C LYS A 225 -12.95 11.51 10.58
N LEU A 226 -13.16 10.19 10.47
CA LEU A 226 -12.09 9.25 10.15
C LEU A 226 -11.57 9.50 8.74
N ARG A 227 -12.46 9.67 7.76
CA ARG A 227 -12.09 9.98 6.38
C ARG A 227 -11.26 11.27 6.30
N GLN A 228 -11.68 12.34 6.98
CA GLN A 228 -10.90 13.58 7.06
C GLN A 228 -9.53 13.37 7.70
N ASP A 229 -9.46 12.59 8.78
CA ASP A 229 -8.18 12.28 9.43
C ASP A 229 -7.24 11.49 8.51
N VAL A 230 -7.76 10.52 7.74
CA VAL A 230 -6.97 9.76 6.74
C VAL A 230 -6.45 10.69 5.65
N VAL A 231 -7.33 11.50 5.06
CA VAL A 231 -6.96 12.46 4.02
C VAL A 231 -5.90 13.43 4.55
N GLY A 232 -6.07 13.99 5.75
CA GLY A 232 -5.10 14.89 6.35
C GLY A 232 -3.79 14.23 6.81
N ILE A 233 -3.73 12.90 6.93
CA ILE A 233 -2.46 12.16 7.11
C ILE A 233 -1.74 12.02 5.76
N ILE A 234 -2.49 11.82 4.67
CA ILE A 234 -1.95 11.75 3.31
C ILE A 234 -1.46 13.12 2.85
N ASP A 235 -2.22 14.18 3.12
CA ASP A 235 -1.80 15.57 2.88
C ASP A 235 -0.47 15.86 3.56
N GLN A 236 -0.30 15.47 4.83
CA GLN A 236 0.99 15.61 5.53
C GLN A 236 2.14 14.89 4.82
N ALA A 237 1.89 13.71 4.23
CA ALA A 237 2.92 12.99 3.49
C ALA A 237 3.32 13.74 2.22
N VAL A 238 2.33 14.19 1.44
CA VAL A 238 2.54 14.95 0.20
C VAL A 238 3.22 16.29 0.48
N ASP A 239 2.74 17.06 1.46
CA ASP A 239 3.33 18.34 1.89
C ASP A 239 4.76 18.17 2.41
N GLY A 240 5.09 17.00 2.94
CA GLY A 240 6.44 16.62 3.36
C GLY A 240 7.33 16.10 2.22
N GLY A 241 6.90 16.23 0.96
CA GLY A 241 7.67 15.87 -0.23
C GLY A 241 7.60 14.41 -0.65
N ALA A 242 6.71 13.60 -0.06
CA ALA A 242 6.55 12.21 -0.44
C ALA A 242 5.99 12.07 -1.86
N GLN A 243 6.48 11.09 -2.63
CA GLN A 243 6.12 10.88 -4.03
C GLN A 243 5.19 9.69 -4.18
N PRO A 244 3.98 9.85 -4.76
CA PRO A 244 3.05 8.75 -4.96
C PRO A 244 3.65 7.65 -5.84
N VAL A 245 3.60 6.40 -5.38
CA VAL A 245 3.99 5.23 -6.17
C VAL A 245 3.04 4.06 -5.92
N ASN A 246 2.97 3.15 -6.88
CA ASN A 246 2.21 1.92 -6.79
C ASN A 246 3.03 0.80 -6.13
N HIS A 247 2.38 -0.30 -5.74
CA HIS A 247 3.09 -1.46 -5.18
C HIS A 247 3.98 -2.13 -6.22
N SER A 248 3.53 -2.20 -7.46
CA SER A 248 4.26 -2.77 -8.60
C SER A 248 5.53 -2.00 -8.97
N SER A 249 5.62 -0.72 -8.59
CA SER A 249 6.66 0.23 -9.02
C SER A 249 7.37 0.92 -7.85
N VAL A 250 7.16 0.47 -6.61
CA VAL A 250 7.90 1.02 -5.47
C VAL A 250 9.39 0.74 -5.67
N PRO A 251 10.30 1.69 -5.39
CA PRO A 251 11.72 1.43 -5.46
C PRO A 251 12.12 0.33 -4.44
N LEU A 252 12.63 -0.80 -4.93
CA LEU A 252 13.03 -1.96 -4.13
C LEU A 252 14.52 -2.27 -4.34
N GLY A 253 15.36 -2.14 -3.32
CA GLY A 253 16.74 -2.69 -3.26
C GLY A 253 17.78 -2.24 -4.31
N ARG A 254 19.02 -2.01 -3.84
CA ARG A 254 20.27 -1.63 -4.55
C ARG A 254 20.35 -0.39 -5.46
N GLU A 255 19.27 0.21 -5.94
CA GLU A 255 19.40 1.51 -6.65
C GLU A 255 19.78 2.68 -5.72
N LEU A 256 19.80 2.46 -4.41
CA LEU A 256 20.17 3.46 -3.39
C LEU A 256 21.59 3.30 -2.84
N PHE A 257 22.35 2.26 -3.23
CA PHE A 257 23.65 1.94 -2.62
C PHE A 257 24.80 1.64 -3.60
N GLU A 258 24.55 1.42 -4.89
CA GLU A 258 25.65 1.15 -5.85
C GLU A 258 26.44 2.40 -6.27
N GLY A 259 25.97 3.61 -5.96
CA GLY A 259 26.72 4.86 -6.17
C GLY A 259 27.76 5.19 -5.08
N MET A 260 27.84 4.41 -3.99
CA MET A 260 28.71 4.73 -2.84
C MET A 260 30.00 3.89 -2.77
N GLU A 261 30.21 2.92 -3.66
CA GLU A 261 31.43 2.08 -3.68
C GLU A 261 32.47 2.49 -4.75
N GLN A 262 32.25 3.56 -5.52
CA GLN A 262 33.23 4.05 -6.52
C GLN A 262 33.77 5.46 -6.27
N VAL A 263 33.95 5.84 -5.00
CA VAL A 263 34.84 6.97 -4.67
C VAL A 263 35.84 6.49 -3.62
N GLY A 264 36.85 5.78 -4.11
CA GLY A 264 38.16 5.67 -3.47
C GLY A 264 39.05 6.82 -3.89
#